data_AF-A0A9D7RP77-F1
#
_entry.id   AF-A0A9D7RP77-F1
#
_cell.length_a   1.000
_cell.length_b   1.000
_cell.length_c   1.000
_cell.angle_alpha   90.00
_cell.angle_beta   90.00
_cell.angle_gamma   90.00
#
_symmetry.space_group_name_H-M   'P 1'
#
loop_
_entity.id
_entity.type
_entity.pdbx_description
1 polymer ?
#
loop_
_entity_poly.entity_id
_entity_poly.type
_entity_poly.pdbx_seq_one_letter_code
_entity_poly.pdbx_strand_id
1 'polypeptide(L)'
;MWTQQEAIQLARKVEEVCPACGCHVALTGGTLYKDGPRKDCDLLFYRIRQEPHIREHELSMALRRIGIVIGDTYGWVTKATYEGKSVDLFFPDRDDSEGYGL
;
A
#
# COMPACT_ATOMS: atom_id res chain seq x y z
N MET A 1 12.60 7.39 9.08
CA MET A 1 12.35 6.07 9.72
C MET A 1 10.92 6.03 10.21
N TRP A 2 10.32 4.85 10.22
CA TRP A 2 8.99 4.56 10.73
C TRP A 2 9.05 3.99 12.14
N THR A 3 8.15 4.44 13.00
CA THR A 3 7.76 3.67 14.19
C THR A 3 6.56 2.77 13.87
N GLN A 4 6.33 1.72 14.66
CA GLN A 4 5.16 0.86 14.50
C GLN A 4 3.85 1.67 14.64
N GLN A 5 3.80 2.61 15.58
CA GLN A 5 2.61 3.44 15.81
C GLN A 5 2.27 4.32 14.59
N GLU A 6 3.28 4.95 13.97
CA GLU A 6 3.09 5.73 12.75
C GLU A 6 2.61 4.85 11.58
N ALA A 7 3.15 3.63 11.47
CA ALA A 7 2.74 2.69 10.44
C ALA A 7 1.29 2.23 10.62
N ILE A 8 0.85 1.99 11.87
CA ILE A 8 -0.56 1.70 12.20
C ILE A 8 -1.46 2.89 11.85
N GLN A 9 -1.03 4.11 12.14
CA GLN A 9 -1.79 5.32 11.80
C GLN A 9 -1.94 5.49 10.29
N LEU A 10 -0.87 5.25 9.52
CA LEU A 10 -0.95 5.25 8.06
C LEU A 10 -1.91 4.17 7.56
N ALA A 11 -1.80 2.93 8.05
CA ALA A 11 -2.66 1.83 7.64
C ALA A 11 -4.15 2.14 7.89
N ARG A 12 -4.49 2.74 9.03
CA ARG A 12 -5.87 3.19 9.33
C ARG A 12 -6.35 4.25 8.32
N LYS A 13 -5.53 5.24 8.03
CA LYS A 13 -5.84 6.30 7.06
C LYS A 13 -6.05 5.76 5.65
N VAL A 14 -5.24 4.78 5.26
CA VAL A 14 -5.36 4.10 3.96
C VAL A 14 -6.64 3.25 3.92
N GLU A 15 -6.95 2.54 5.01
CA GLU A 15 -8.16 1.72 5.09
C GLU A 15 -9.45 2.54 4.93
N GLU A 16 -9.48 3.80 5.33
CA GLU A 16 -10.66 4.68 5.13
C GLU A 16 -11.04 4.84 3.65
N VAL A 17 -10.11 4.67 2.71
CA VAL A 17 -10.37 4.80 1.26
C VAL A 17 -10.41 3.46 0.51
N CYS A 18 -9.84 2.39 1.08
CA CYS A 18 -9.71 1.09 0.44
C CYS A 18 -11.04 0.44 0.02
N PRO A 19 -12.10 0.40 0.87
CA PRO A 19 -13.35 -0.27 0.52
C PRO A 19 -14.02 0.29 -0.74
N ALA A 20 -13.95 1.61 -0.94
CA ALA A 20 -14.47 2.26 -2.15
C ALA A 20 -13.73 1.83 -3.42
N CYS A 21 -12.51 1.30 -3.28
CA CYS A 21 -11.67 0.78 -4.35
C CYS A 21 -11.70 -0.76 -4.45
N GLY A 22 -12.57 -1.41 -3.68
CA GLY A 22 -12.77 -2.86 -3.73
C GLY A 22 -11.68 -3.67 -3.05
N CYS A 23 -10.93 -3.07 -2.12
CA CYS A 23 -9.87 -3.73 -1.38
C CYS A 23 -9.92 -3.40 0.11
N HIS A 24 -9.08 -4.09 0.88
CA HIS A 24 -8.65 -3.73 2.21
C HIS A 24 -7.14 -3.58 2.22
N VAL A 25 -6.60 -2.94 3.26
CA VAL A 25 -5.16 -2.88 3.51
C VAL A 25 -4.79 -3.61 4.80
N ALA A 26 -3.61 -4.23 4.82
CA ALA A 26 -2.98 -4.76 6.01
C ALA A 26 -1.58 -4.17 6.18
N LEU A 27 -1.22 -3.86 7.43
CA LEU A 27 0.18 -3.61 7.77
C LEU A 27 0.92 -4.94 7.77
N THR A 28 2.15 -4.98 7.25
CA THR A 28 2.98 -6.19 7.24
C THR A 28 4.45 -5.86 7.45
N GLY A 29 5.32 -6.85 7.20
CA GLY A 29 6.75 -6.67 7.08
C GLY A 29 7.41 -6.09 8.33
N GLY A 30 8.37 -5.22 8.10
CA GLY A 30 9.31 -4.83 9.14
C GLY A 30 8.70 -4.06 10.31
N THR A 31 7.74 -3.19 10.01
CA THR A 31 7.05 -2.32 10.96
C THR A 31 6.00 -3.06 11.78
N LEU A 32 5.48 -4.19 11.29
CA LEU A 32 4.63 -5.07 12.06
C LEU A 32 5.42 -6.01 12.96
N TYR A 33 6.42 -6.71 12.42
CA TYR A 33 7.00 -7.89 13.08
C TYR A 33 8.30 -7.67 13.86
N LYS A 34 8.96 -6.51 13.72
CA LYS A 34 10.23 -6.25 14.42
C LYS A 34 10.16 -5.01 15.27
N ASP A 35 10.85 -5.05 16.40
CA ASP A 35 11.00 -3.92 17.29
C ASP A 35 11.92 -2.85 16.69
N GLY A 36 11.65 -1.59 17.08
CA GLY A 36 12.48 -0.44 16.75
C GLY A 36 12.19 0.19 15.37
N PRO A 37 12.90 1.28 15.04
CA PRO A 37 12.62 2.06 13.84
C PRO A 37 12.95 1.32 12.54
N ARG A 38 12.11 1.49 11.51
CA ARG A 38 12.27 0.85 10.19
C ARG A 38 12.49 1.86 9.07
N LYS A 39 13.20 1.44 8.01
CA LYS A 39 13.49 2.30 6.86
C LYS A 39 12.27 2.50 5.96
N ASP A 40 11.39 1.51 5.93
CA ASP A 40 10.20 1.37 5.09
C ASP A 40 8.99 0.94 5.92
N CYS A 41 7.79 1.27 5.41
CA CYS A 41 6.50 0.76 5.90
C CYS A 41 5.89 -0.12 4.82
N ASP A 42 5.48 -1.32 5.18
CA ASP A 42 5.00 -2.34 4.25
C ASP A 42 3.47 -2.43 4.34
N LEU A 43 2.75 -2.08 3.27
CA LEU A 43 1.29 -2.15 3.19
C LEU A 43 0.88 -3.18 2.14
N LEU A 44 0.07 -4.16 2.53
CA LEU A 44 -0.45 -5.19 1.65
C LEU A 44 -1.91 -4.93 1.32
N PHE A 45 -2.21 -4.77 0.04
CA PHE A 45 -3.55 -4.55 -0.48
C PHE A 45 -4.11 -5.87 -0.99
N TYR A 46 -5.29 -6.22 -0.53
CA TYR A 46 -5.96 -7.44 -0.94
C TYR A 46 -7.42 -7.15 -1.27
N ARG A 47 -7.92 -7.83 -2.29
CA ARG A 47 -9.27 -7.62 -2.81
C ARG A 47 -10.32 -8.03 -1.79
N ILE A 48 -11.40 -7.26 -1.70
CA ILE A 48 -12.62 -7.66 -1.00
C ILE A 48 -13.18 -8.87 -1.74
N ARG A 49 -13.47 -9.97 -1.03
CA ARG A 49 -13.84 -11.25 -1.64
C ARG A 49 -14.97 -11.14 -2.69
N GLN A 50 -15.92 -10.24 -2.46
CA GLN A 50 -17.10 -10.00 -3.30
C GLN A 50 -16.82 -9.13 -4.54
N GLU A 51 -15.69 -8.43 -4.58
CA GLU A 51 -15.30 -7.56 -5.70
C GLU A 51 -14.52 -8.36 -6.75
N PRO A 52 -14.65 -8.10 -8.06
CA PRO A 52 -13.96 -8.88 -9.09
C PRO A 52 -12.45 -8.58 -9.19
N HIS A 53 -12.04 -7.35 -8.92
CA HIS A 53 -10.65 -6.88 -8.94
C HIS A 53 -10.50 -5.67 -8.01
N ILE A 54 -9.25 -5.33 -7.64
CA ILE A 54 -8.95 -4.04 -7.02
C ILE A 54 -9.02 -2.97 -8.11
N ARG A 55 -9.76 -1.89 -7.85
CA ARG A 55 -9.85 -0.71 -8.71
C ARG A 55 -8.59 0.15 -8.53
N GLU A 56 -7.48 -0.30 -9.12
CA GLU A 56 -6.14 0.25 -8.85
C GLU A 56 -5.98 1.72 -9.27
N HIS A 57 -6.62 2.14 -10.36
CA HIS A 57 -6.60 3.53 -10.79
C HIS A 57 -7.26 4.44 -9.74
N GLU A 58 -8.46 4.08 -9.28
CA GLU A 58 -9.18 4.80 -8.23
C GLU A 58 -8.42 4.79 -6.90
N LEU A 59 -7.84 3.64 -6.54
CA LEU A 59 -6.98 3.51 -5.37
C LEU A 59 -5.79 4.46 -5.46
N SER A 60 -5.09 4.50 -6.60
CA SER A 60 -3.93 5.37 -6.79
C SER A 60 -4.29 6.85 -6.60
N MET A 61 -5.45 7.28 -7.09
CA MET A 61 -5.95 8.64 -6.89
C MET A 61 -6.30 8.91 -5.43
N ALA A 62 -6.94 7.95 -4.75
CA ALA A 62 -7.29 8.06 -3.34
C ALA A 62 -6.04 8.13 -2.44
N LEU A 63 -5.03 7.29 -2.70
CA LEU A 63 -3.75 7.32 -1.99
C LEU A 63 -3.02 8.66 -2.18
N ARG A 64 -3.04 9.22 -3.40
CA ARG A 64 -2.48 10.56 -3.65
C ARG A 64 -3.19 11.65 -2.85
N ARG A 65 -4.51 11.60 -2.71
CA ARG A 65 -5.29 12.58 -1.92
C ARG A 65 -4.97 12.54 -0.44
N ILE A 66 -4.62 11.37 0.10
CA ILE A 66 -4.20 11.25 1.51
C ILE A 66 -2.73 11.62 1.72
N GLY A 67 -1.97 11.93 0.67
CA GLY A 67 -0.58 12.39 0.72
C GLY A 67 0.47 11.33 0.38
N ILE A 68 0.07 10.17 -0.15
CA ILE A 68 1.01 9.15 -0.62
C ILE A 68 1.44 9.49 -2.05
N VAL A 69 2.75 9.67 -2.25
CA VAL A 69 3.35 9.89 -3.57
C VAL A 69 3.77 8.53 -4.13
N ILE A 70 3.07 8.07 -5.15
CA ILE A 70 3.33 6.80 -5.85
C ILE A 70 4.47 6.99 -6.84
N GLY A 71 5.45 6.07 -6.80
CA GLY A 71 6.59 6.00 -7.71
C GLY A 71 6.58 4.69 -8.52
N ASP A 72 7.77 4.13 -8.73
CA ASP A 72 7.99 2.99 -9.65
C ASP A 72 7.36 1.69 -9.16
N THR A 73 6.95 0.85 -10.12
CA THR A 73 6.39 -0.48 -9.88
C THR A 73 7.36 -1.58 -10.33
N TYR A 74 7.53 -2.59 -9.49
CA TYR A 74 8.39 -3.76 -9.70
C TYR A 74 7.59 -5.03 -9.38
N GLY A 75 6.96 -5.62 -10.41
CA GLY A 75 6.02 -6.74 -10.23
C GLY A 75 4.87 -6.37 -9.30
N TRP A 76 4.66 -7.16 -8.26
CA TRP A 76 3.63 -6.95 -7.24
C TRP A 76 3.96 -5.85 -6.22
N VAL A 77 5.09 -5.13 -6.33
CA VAL A 77 5.50 -4.07 -5.40
C VAL A 77 5.49 -2.71 -6.09
N THR A 78 4.77 -1.73 -5.54
CA THR A 78 4.87 -0.33 -5.94
C THR A 78 5.57 0.48 -4.86
N LYS A 79 6.63 1.19 -5.23
CA LYS A 79 7.37 2.09 -4.32
C LYS A 79 6.60 3.39 -4.16
N ALA A 80 6.54 3.90 -2.94
CA ALA A 80 5.87 5.16 -2.63
C ALA A 80 6.55 5.90 -1.47
N THR A 81 6.10 7.12 -1.22
CA THR A 81 6.48 7.89 -0.03
C THR A 81 5.28 8.54 0.63
N TYR A 82 5.35 8.71 1.95
CA TYR A 82 4.39 9.46 2.76
C TYR A 82 5.16 10.33 3.75
N GLU A 83 4.92 11.64 3.72
CA GLU A 83 5.65 12.61 4.57
C GLU A 83 7.19 12.47 4.47
N GLY A 84 7.69 12.16 3.27
CA GLY A 84 9.12 11.94 3.00
C GLY A 84 9.68 10.59 3.49
N LYS A 85 8.85 9.70 4.06
CA LYS A 85 9.25 8.35 4.48
C LYS A 85 8.82 7.31 3.45
N SER A 86 9.67 6.30 3.19
CA SER A 86 9.41 5.25 2.18
C SER A 86 8.28 4.31 2.60
N VAL A 87 7.43 3.94 1.63
CA VAL A 87 6.33 2.98 1.80
C VAL A 87 6.39 1.99 0.63
N ASP A 88 6.26 0.70 0.93
CA ASP A 88 6.11 -0.35 -0.07
C ASP A 88 4.64 -0.79 -0.13
N LEU A 89 4.03 -0.67 -1.30
CA LEU A 89 2.65 -1.06 -1.56
C LEU A 89 2.63 -2.40 -2.28
N PHE A 90 2.21 -3.45 -1.60
CA PHE A 90 2.15 -4.81 -2.12
C PHE A 90 0.76 -5.12 -2.68
N PHE A 91 0.72 -5.65 -3.90
CA PHE A 91 -0.49 -6.06 -4.61
C PHE A 91 -0.36 -7.53 -5.06
N PRO A 92 -0.59 -8.50 -4.17
CA PRO A 92 -0.40 -9.92 -4.48
C PRO A 92 -1.31 -10.46 -5.59
N ASP A 93 -2.43 -9.77 -5.85
CA ASP A 93 -3.39 -10.11 -6.89
C ASP A 93 -2.96 -9.61 -8.29
N ARG A 94 -1.85 -8.85 -8.41
CA ARG A 94 -1.27 -8.52 -9.72
C ARG A 94 -0.62 -9.76 -10.29
N ASP A 95 -1.10 -10.21 -11.44
CA ASP A 95 -0.42 -11.25 -12.19
C ASP A 95 0.96 -10.75 -12.66
N ASP A 96 2.00 -11.56 -12.44
CA ASP A 96 3.35 -11.34 -12.99
C ASP A 96 3.38 -11.42 -14.54
N SER A 97 2.24 -11.67 -15.19
CA SER A 97 2.11 -11.87 -16.64
C SER A 97 1.99 -10.57 -17.43
N GLU A 98 1.66 -9.44 -16.81
CA GLU A 98 1.68 -8.12 -17.46
C GLU A 98 2.94 -7.34 -17.05
N GLY A 99 4.05 -7.72 -17.69
CA GLY A 99 5.30 -6.96 -17.62
C GLY A 99 5.12 -5.54 -18.15
N TYR A 100 5.53 -4.57 -17.33
CA TYR A 100 5.78 -3.16 -17.67
C TYR A 100 4.67 -2.42 -18.42
N GLY A 101 3.81 -1.72 -17.68
CA GLY A 101 2.87 -0.77 -18.27
C GLY A 101 2.05 0.02 -17.25
N LEU A 102 2.68 0.96 -16.54
CA LEU A 102 2.03 2.19 -16.05
C LEU A 102 2.90 3.38 -16.40
#